data_AF-A0A961RQM4-F1
#
_entry.id   AF-A0A961RQM4-F1
#
_cell.length_a   1.000
_cell.length_b   1.000
_cell.length_c   1.000
_cell.angle_alpha   90.00
_cell.angle_beta   90.00
_cell.angle_gamma   90.00
#
_symmetry.space_group_name_H-M   'P 1'
#
loop_
_entity.id
_entity.type
_entity.pdbx_description
1 polymer ?
#
loop_
_entity_poly.entity_id
_entity_poly.type
_entity_poly.pdbx_seq_one_letter_code
_entity_poly.pdbx_strand_id
1 'polypeptide(L)'
;MALVPAAANAHEAVPGVTGFASQLLHPLVDTEQLFLLVAAAMVAGRMRPGTLVSAMLALVAGMLAGKGLHLMLPWLPLAWYAPLVTLALAGLAVAAFRTISAMSGLALIALAGAVIAIAIVPEQPTGLSLASAVLGTLLTGAALVLAGGAALGRVQSRWGGVALRVGGAWLAAIALLNLALVWQTLGGAVQ
;
A
#
# COMPACT_ATOMS: atom_id res chain seq x y z
N MET A 1 10.72 18.62 33.81
CA MET A 1 11.58 18.27 32.66
C MET A 1 10.66 17.69 31.59
N ALA A 2 10.31 18.49 30.57
CA ALA A 2 9.44 18.02 29.49
C ALA A 2 10.25 17.10 28.57
N LEU A 3 9.81 15.86 28.40
CA LEU A 3 10.35 14.96 27.38
C LEU A 3 9.90 15.50 26.03
N VAL A 4 10.80 16.21 25.33
CA VAL A 4 10.57 16.58 23.93
C VAL A 4 10.70 15.29 23.12
N PRO A 5 9.68 14.88 22.33
CA PRO A 5 9.82 13.72 21.46
C PRO A 5 10.99 13.99 20.51
N ALA A 6 12.04 13.17 20.60
CA ALA A 6 13.09 13.19 19.60
C ALA A 6 12.47 12.78 18.25
N ALA A 7 12.89 13.43 17.17
CA ALA A 7 12.50 13.00 15.83
C ALA A 7 12.91 11.52 15.68
N ALA A 8 11.92 10.63 15.55
CA ALA A 8 12.18 9.24 15.25
C ALA A 8 12.71 9.18 13.82
N ASN A 9 14.04 9.13 13.68
CA ASN A 9 14.73 8.87 12.42
C ASN A 9 14.50 7.41 12.00
N ALA A 10 13.26 7.05 11.67
CA ALA A 10 12.88 5.71 11.23
C ALA A 10 13.22 5.45 9.74
N HIS A 11 13.78 6.43 9.04
CA HIS A 11 14.06 6.39 7.61
C HIS A 11 15.54 6.61 7.27
N GLU A 12 16.47 6.33 8.19
CA GLU A 12 17.88 6.36 7.82
C GLU A 12 18.15 5.28 6.78
N ALA A 13 18.70 5.69 5.63
CA ALA A 13 19.09 4.78 4.57
C ALA A 13 19.98 3.69 5.16
N VAL A 14 19.66 2.42 4.88
CA VAL A 14 20.48 1.29 5.32
C VAL A 14 21.91 1.56 4.81
N PRO A 15 22.91 1.68 5.70
CA PRO A 15 24.26 2.05 5.28
C PRO A 15 24.77 1.12 4.18
N GLY A 16 25.16 1.69 3.04
CA GLY A 16 25.63 0.94 1.88
C GLY A 16 24.56 0.50 0.87
N VAL A 17 23.28 0.78 1.11
CA VAL A 17 22.19 0.52 0.16
C VAL A 17 21.68 1.85 -0.41
N THR A 18 22.09 2.16 -1.64
CA THR A 18 21.72 3.42 -2.33
C THR A 18 21.17 3.18 -3.73
N GLY A 19 20.54 4.20 -4.32
CA GLY A 19 20.05 4.13 -5.70
C GLY A 19 18.98 3.07 -5.88
N PHE A 20 19.01 2.33 -6.99
CA PHE A 20 17.91 1.44 -7.36
C PHE A 20 17.61 0.33 -6.33
N ALA A 21 18.62 -0.22 -5.67
CA ALA A 21 18.43 -1.24 -4.63
C ALA A 21 17.65 -0.69 -3.41
N SER A 22 17.95 0.55 -3.02
CA SER A 22 17.19 1.29 -2.00
C SER A 22 15.73 1.46 -2.43
N GLN A 23 15.50 1.86 -3.69
CA GLN A 23 14.15 2.05 -4.24
C GLN A 23 13.33 0.74 -4.32
N LEU A 24 13.97 -0.40 -4.56
CA LEU A 24 13.32 -1.71 -4.52
C LEU A 24 12.90 -2.10 -3.09
N LEU A 25 13.74 -1.82 -2.10
CA LEU A 25 13.49 -2.19 -0.71
C LEU A 25 12.57 -1.21 0.01
N HIS A 26 12.47 0.04 -0.46
CA HIS A 26 11.71 1.09 0.19
C HIS A 26 10.27 0.68 0.58
N PRO A 27 9.46 0.06 -0.30
CA PRO A 27 8.09 -0.33 0.06
C PRO A 27 8.01 -1.47 1.09
N LEU A 28 9.11 -2.16 1.34
CA LEU A 28 9.20 -3.23 2.35
C LEU A 28 9.61 -2.69 3.72
N VAL A 29 10.27 -1.54 3.75
CA VAL A 29 10.70 -0.87 4.98
C VAL A 29 9.66 0.13 5.43
N ASP A 30 8.96 0.78 4.49
CA ASP A 30 7.81 1.60 4.77
C ASP A 30 6.61 0.72 5.16
N THR A 31 6.18 0.83 6.42
CA THR A 31 5.16 -0.06 6.99
C THR A 31 3.79 0.15 6.34
N GLU A 32 3.46 1.38 5.93
CA GLU A 32 2.18 1.68 5.29
C GLU A 32 2.11 1.10 3.88
N GLN A 33 3.16 1.29 3.08
CA GLN A 33 3.27 0.71 1.74
C GLN A 33 3.28 -0.82 1.82
N LEU A 34 4.01 -1.41 2.77
CA LEU A 34 4.04 -2.85 2.98
C LEU A 34 2.64 -3.40 3.27
N PHE A 35 1.90 -2.78 4.20
CA PHE A 35 0.55 -3.23 4.53
C PHE A 35 -0.43 -3.05 3.37
N LEU A 36 -0.31 -1.96 2.59
CA LEU A 36 -1.10 -1.80 1.36
C LEU A 36 -0.79 -2.87 0.32
N LEU A 37 0.48 -3.21 0.10
CA LEU A 37 0.89 -4.26 -0.83
C LEU A 37 0.43 -5.64 -0.36
N VAL A 38 0.50 -5.92 0.94
CA VAL A 38 -0.04 -7.15 1.54
C VAL A 38 -1.56 -7.20 1.35
N ALA A 39 -2.28 -6.12 1.63
CA ALA A 39 -3.72 -6.05 1.41
C ALA A 39 -4.09 -6.24 -0.07
N ALA A 40 -3.34 -5.63 -0.99
CA ALA A 40 -3.52 -5.81 -2.44
C ALA A 40 -3.26 -7.26 -2.87
N ALA A 41 -2.22 -7.90 -2.35
CA ALA A 41 -1.95 -9.33 -2.60
C ALA A 41 -3.06 -10.22 -2.05
N MET A 42 -3.59 -9.91 -0.86
CA MET A 42 -4.75 -10.62 -0.30
C MET A 42 -5.99 -10.43 -1.16
N VAL A 43 -6.30 -9.21 -1.61
CA VAL A 43 -7.41 -8.95 -2.54
C VAL A 43 -7.23 -9.75 -3.83
N ALA A 44 -6.05 -9.72 -4.43
CA ALA A 44 -5.72 -10.48 -5.64
C ALA A 44 -5.92 -11.99 -5.45
N GLY A 45 -5.49 -12.55 -4.32
CA GLY A 45 -5.69 -13.97 -3.99
C GLY A 45 -7.15 -14.37 -3.74
N ARG A 46 -8.06 -13.41 -3.54
CA ARG A 46 -9.51 -13.65 -3.35
C ARG A 46 -10.34 -13.39 -4.61
N MET A 47 -9.70 -12.94 -5.69
CA MET A 47 -10.33 -12.82 -7.01
C MET A 47 -10.37 -14.18 -7.72
N ARG A 48 -11.06 -14.24 -8.88
CA ARG A 48 -11.16 -15.48 -9.67
C ARG A 48 -9.79 -15.91 -10.22
N PRO A 49 -9.54 -17.22 -10.41
CA PRO A 49 -8.35 -17.68 -11.13
C PRO A 49 -8.21 -16.99 -12.49
N GLY A 50 -6.99 -16.63 -12.87
CA GLY A 50 -6.70 -15.95 -14.14
C GLY A 50 -6.70 -14.41 -14.07
N THR A 51 -7.10 -13.79 -12.95
CA THR A 51 -7.12 -12.32 -12.83
C THR A 51 -5.81 -11.71 -12.30
N LEU A 52 -4.78 -12.51 -12.02
CA LEU A 52 -3.53 -12.00 -11.42
C LEU A 52 -2.78 -11.03 -12.33
N VAL A 53 -2.76 -11.30 -13.64
CA VAL A 53 -2.18 -10.37 -14.63
C VAL A 53 -2.97 -9.06 -14.64
N SER A 54 -4.30 -9.13 -14.63
CA SER A 54 -5.16 -7.95 -14.54
C SER A 54 -4.93 -7.18 -13.24
N ALA A 55 -4.73 -7.86 -12.11
CA ALA A 55 -4.40 -7.25 -10.83
C ALA A 55 -3.07 -6.51 -10.87
N MET A 56 -2.02 -7.11 -11.46
CA MET A 56 -0.75 -6.43 -11.69
C MET A 56 -0.92 -5.20 -12.59
N LEU A 57 -1.66 -5.32 -13.70
CA LEU A 57 -1.92 -4.20 -14.60
C LEU A 57 -2.72 -3.08 -13.91
N ALA A 58 -3.68 -3.42 -13.06
CA ALA A 58 -4.42 -2.45 -12.26
C ALA A 58 -3.52 -1.73 -11.26
N LEU A 59 -2.60 -2.44 -10.60
CA LEU A 59 -1.60 -1.83 -9.73
C LEU A 59 -0.73 -0.83 -10.51
N VAL A 60 -0.20 -1.24 -11.67
CA VAL A 60 0.62 -0.39 -12.54
C VAL A 60 -0.16 0.84 -13.00
N ALA A 61 -1.38 0.66 -13.50
CA ALA A 61 -2.23 1.76 -13.96
C ALA A 61 -2.55 2.73 -12.80
N GLY A 62 -2.84 2.19 -11.62
CA GLY A 62 -3.03 2.95 -10.40
C GLY A 62 -1.80 3.79 -10.05
N MET A 63 -0.62 3.18 -10.02
CA MET A 63 0.64 3.86 -9.70
C MET A 63 0.94 5.01 -10.68
N LEU A 64 0.80 4.75 -11.99
CA LEU A 64 1.01 5.77 -13.01
C LEU A 64 0.01 6.92 -12.87
N ALA A 65 -1.27 6.61 -12.66
CA ALA A 65 -2.31 7.62 -12.46
C ALA A 65 -2.10 8.43 -11.18
N GLY A 66 -1.77 7.78 -10.07
CA GLY A 66 -1.51 8.41 -8.78
C GLY A 66 -0.30 9.34 -8.83
N LYS A 67 0.84 8.87 -9.37
CA LYS A 67 2.02 9.73 -9.52
C LYS A 67 1.77 10.87 -10.49
N GLY A 68 1.13 10.60 -11.64
CA GLY A 68 0.76 11.62 -12.61
C GLY A 68 -0.12 12.72 -12.00
N LEU A 69 -1.16 12.32 -11.26
CA LEU A 69 -2.05 13.25 -10.57
C LEU A 69 -1.29 14.09 -9.54
N HIS A 70 -0.39 13.48 -8.75
CA HIS A 70 0.42 14.21 -7.78
C HIS A 70 1.38 15.23 -8.43
N LEU A 71 1.97 14.89 -9.60
CA LEU A 71 2.81 15.82 -10.35
C LEU A 71 2.00 17.00 -10.91
N MET A 72 0.74 16.78 -11.29
CA MET A 72 -0.14 17.85 -11.78
C MET A 72 -0.72 18.71 -10.66
N LEU A 73 -0.97 18.11 -9.49
CA LEU A 73 -1.62 18.73 -8.34
C LEU A 73 -0.80 18.48 -7.05
N PRO A 74 0.41 19.05 -6.92
CA PRO A 74 1.29 18.76 -5.78
C PRO A 74 0.75 19.28 -4.44
N TRP A 75 -0.18 20.24 -4.48
CA TRP A 75 -0.82 20.84 -3.31
C TRP A 75 -1.99 20.01 -2.76
N LEU A 76 -2.39 18.94 -3.45
CA LEU A 76 -3.55 18.15 -3.08
C LEU A 76 -3.22 17.35 -1.79
N PRO A 77 -3.90 17.61 -0.66
CA PRO A 77 -3.55 17.02 0.65
C PRO A 77 -3.99 15.54 0.75
N LEU A 78 -4.23 14.88 -0.38
CA LEU A 78 -4.66 13.49 -0.49
C LEU A 78 -3.66 12.52 0.15
N ALA A 79 -2.42 12.96 0.45
CA ALA A 79 -1.34 12.11 0.93
C ALA A 79 -1.55 11.52 2.34
N TRP A 80 -2.17 12.24 3.29
CA TRP A 80 -2.05 11.82 4.70
C TRP A 80 -2.99 10.69 5.15
N TYR A 81 -4.22 10.62 4.66
CA TYR A 81 -5.18 9.58 5.11
C TYR A 81 -5.45 8.52 4.07
N ALA A 82 -5.15 8.79 2.79
CA ALA A 82 -5.47 7.87 1.71
C ALA A 82 -4.86 6.47 1.93
N PRO A 83 -3.60 6.31 2.41
CA PRO A 83 -3.05 4.99 2.71
C PRO A 83 -3.90 4.20 3.70
N LEU A 84 -4.29 4.84 4.80
CA LEU A 84 -5.07 4.21 5.85
C LEU A 84 -6.51 3.89 5.40
N VAL A 85 -7.16 4.80 4.67
CA VAL A 85 -8.51 4.56 4.13
C VAL A 85 -8.49 3.39 3.14
N THR A 86 -7.53 3.39 2.21
CA THR A 86 -7.39 2.30 1.23
C THR A 86 -7.08 0.97 1.91
N LEU A 87 -6.20 0.97 2.91
CA LEU A 87 -5.89 -0.22 3.71
C LEU A 87 -7.13 -0.74 4.46
N ALA A 88 -7.92 0.15 5.07
CA ALA A 88 -9.15 -0.20 5.75
C ALA A 88 -10.16 -0.84 4.79
N LEU A 89 -10.39 -0.24 3.61
CA LEU A 89 -11.30 -0.76 2.61
C LEU A 89 -10.87 -2.12 2.07
N ALA A 90 -9.58 -2.28 1.75
CA ALA A 90 -9.03 -3.55 1.27
C ALA A 90 -9.11 -4.64 2.34
N GLY A 91 -8.73 -4.33 3.59
CA GLY A 91 -8.83 -5.24 4.73
C GLY A 91 -10.27 -5.68 5.00
N LEU A 92 -11.23 -4.75 5.01
CA LEU A 92 -12.65 -5.04 5.15
C LEU A 92 -13.17 -5.91 4.01
N ALA A 93 -12.77 -5.64 2.76
CA ALA A 93 -13.17 -6.46 1.63
C ALA A 93 -12.69 -7.92 1.78
N VAL A 94 -11.44 -8.12 2.21
CA VAL A 94 -10.89 -9.46 2.46
C VAL A 94 -11.57 -10.14 3.66
N ALA A 95 -11.90 -9.40 4.72
CA ALA A 95 -12.55 -9.93 5.92
C ALA A 95 -14.02 -10.31 5.67
N ALA A 96 -14.75 -9.49 4.91
CA ALA A 96 -16.18 -9.65 4.69
C ALA A 96 -16.49 -10.71 3.63
N PHE A 97 -15.71 -10.76 2.54
CA PHE A 97 -16.09 -11.53 1.36
C PHE A 97 -15.33 -12.86 1.22
N ARG A 98 -16.06 -13.92 0.87
CA ARG A 98 -15.46 -15.21 0.49
C ARG A 98 -14.77 -15.15 -0.88
N THR A 99 -15.26 -14.31 -1.77
CA THR A 99 -14.70 -14.06 -3.09
C THR A 99 -14.94 -12.60 -3.41
N ILE A 100 -13.92 -11.91 -3.91
CA ILE A 100 -14.04 -10.51 -4.32
C ILE A 100 -14.32 -10.48 -5.82
N SER A 101 -15.31 -9.68 -6.24
CA SER A 101 -15.60 -9.51 -7.67
C SER A 101 -14.36 -8.97 -8.38
N ALA A 102 -14.12 -9.38 -9.63
CA ALA A 102 -12.94 -8.93 -10.36
C ALA A 102 -12.88 -7.39 -10.45
N MET A 103 -14.01 -6.75 -10.76
CA MET A 103 -14.07 -5.28 -10.87
C MET A 103 -13.74 -4.58 -9.54
N SER A 104 -14.35 -5.01 -8.43
CA SER A 104 -14.07 -4.43 -7.11
C SER A 104 -12.62 -4.67 -6.66
N GLY A 105 -12.09 -5.86 -6.93
CA GLY A 105 -10.70 -6.20 -6.60
C GLY A 105 -9.71 -5.37 -7.40
N LEU A 106 -9.92 -5.23 -8.71
CA LEU A 106 -9.08 -4.39 -9.57
C LEU A 106 -9.13 -2.92 -9.15
N ALA A 107 -10.32 -2.40 -8.80
CA ALA A 107 -10.46 -1.03 -8.32
C ALA A 107 -9.69 -0.79 -7.02
N LEU A 108 -9.77 -1.72 -6.05
CA LEU A 108 -9.03 -1.62 -4.79
C LEU A 108 -7.51 -1.69 -5.00
N ILE A 109 -7.04 -2.57 -5.88
CA ILE A 109 -5.60 -2.72 -6.19
C ILE A 109 -5.08 -1.50 -6.95
N ALA A 110 -5.85 -0.95 -7.89
CA ALA A 110 -5.51 0.31 -8.56
C ALA A 110 -5.45 1.48 -7.58
N LEU A 111 -6.40 1.55 -6.64
CA LEU A 111 -6.39 2.56 -5.59
C LEU A 111 -5.15 2.42 -4.69
N ALA A 112 -4.77 1.21 -4.29
CA ALA A 112 -3.54 0.96 -3.53
C ALA A 112 -2.31 1.41 -4.31
N GLY A 113 -2.21 1.06 -5.60
CA GLY A 113 -1.12 1.52 -6.46
C GLY A 113 -1.03 3.05 -6.55
N ALA A 114 -2.17 3.73 -6.74
CA ALA A 114 -2.22 5.18 -6.82
C ALA A 114 -1.71 5.84 -5.54
N VAL A 115 -2.17 5.35 -4.39
CA VAL A 115 -1.80 5.89 -3.08
C VAL A 115 -0.33 5.66 -2.77
N ILE A 116 0.20 4.46 -3.03
CA ILE A 116 1.63 4.16 -2.89
C ILE A 116 2.46 5.12 -3.76
N ALA A 117 2.06 5.31 -5.01
CA ALA A 117 2.84 6.13 -5.94
C ALA A 117 2.84 7.62 -5.61
N ILE A 118 1.79 8.13 -4.98
CA ILE A 118 1.76 9.51 -4.45
C ILE A 118 2.85 9.70 -3.39
N ALA A 119 3.08 8.69 -2.53
CA ALA A 119 4.08 8.73 -1.46
C ALA A 119 5.54 8.57 -1.93
N ILE A 120 5.78 8.26 -3.21
CA ILE A 120 7.14 8.09 -3.74
C ILE A 120 7.86 9.43 -3.80
N VAL A 121 8.89 9.58 -2.97
CA VAL A 121 9.83 10.70 -2.96
C VAL A 121 11.20 10.22 -3.46
N PRO A 122 11.71 10.74 -4.59
CA PRO A 122 13.01 10.32 -5.10
C PRO A 122 14.17 10.86 -4.25
N GLU A 123 15.28 10.13 -4.20
CA GLU A 123 16.51 10.55 -3.51
C GLU A 123 17.08 11.86 -4.08
N GLN A 124 16.90 12.10 -5.38
CA GLN A 124 17.31 13.33 -6.05
C GLN A 124 16.11 13.95 -6.77
N PRO A 125 16.01 15.29 -6.88
CA PRO A 125 14.92 15.97 -7.56
C PRO A 125 15.11 15.95 -9.10
N THR A 126 15.43 14.79 -9.66
CA THR A 126 15.62 14.59 -11.10
C THR A 126 14.57 13.63 -11.66
N GLY A 127 14.19 13.82 -12.93
CA GLY A 127 13.23 12.93 -13.60
C GLY A 127 13.71 11.48 -13.66
N LEU A 128 15.03 11.27 -13.80
CA LEU A 128 15.62 9.93 -13.80
C LEU A 128 15.54 9.25 -12.43
N SER A 129 15.82 9.99 -11.35
CA SER A 129 15.67 9.47 -9.98
C SER A 129 14.22 9.12 -9.67
N LEU A 130 13.26 9.96 -10.10
CA LEU A 130 11.84 9.66 -9.98
C LEU A 130 11.44 8.41 -10.76
N ALA A 131 11.87 8.29 -12.03
CA ALA A 131 11.59 7.10 -12.84
C ALA A 131 12.15 5.83 -12.20
N SER A 132 13.37 5.89 -11.67
CA SER A 132 14.01 4.81 -10.93
C SER A 132 13.24 4.42 -9.66
N ALA A 133 12.79 5.41 -8.88
CA ALA A 133 12.00 5.20 -7.66
C ALA A 133 10.64 4.54 -7.96
N VAL A 134 9.93 5.03 -8.98
CA VAL A 134 8.67 4.47 -9.45
C VAL A 134 8.87 3.04 -9.95
N LEU A 135 9.92 2.78 -10.73
CA LEU A 135 10.20 1.45 -11.25
C LEU A 135 10.56 0.46 -10.13
N GLY A 136 11.40 0.84 -9.18
CA GLY A 136 11.75 0.01 -8.02
C GLY A 136 10.51 -0.35 -7.21
N THR A 137 9.68 0.65 -6.88
CA THR A 137 8.43 0.43 -6.14
C THR A 137 7.46 -0.47 -6.92
N LEU A 138 7.37 -0.27 -8.23
CA LEU A 138 6.49 -1.05 -9.11
C LEU A 138 6.91 -2.51 -9.19
N LEU A 139 8.21 -2.79 -9.31
CA LEU A 139 8.72 -4.16 -9.37
C LEU A 139 8.46 -4.91 -8.06
N THR A 140 8.73 -4.28 -6.92
CA THR A 140 8.45 -4.86 -5.60
C THR A 140 6.95 -5.07 -5.38
N GLY A 141 6.13 -4.07 -5.73
CA GLY A 141 4.68 -4.17 -5.64
C GLY A 141 4.10 -5.26 -6.55
N ALA A 142 4.55 -5.33 -7.80
CA ALA A 142 4.13 -6.35 -8.75
C ALA A 142 4.56 -7.76 -8.28
N ALA A 143 5.79 -7.91 -7.77
CA ALA A 143 6.27 -9.16 -7.22
C ALA A 143 5.42 -9.63 -6.02
N LEU A 144 5.11 -8.74 -5.08
CA LEU A 144 4.27 -9.05 -3.93
C LEU A 144 2.83 -9.38 -4.34
N VAL A 145 2.21 -8.61 -5.23
CA VAL A 145 0.84 -8.86 -5.69
C VAL A 145 0.74 -10.16 -6.48
N LEU A 146 1.70 -10.45 -7.36
CA LEU A 146 1.72 -11.68 -8.14
C LEU A 146 2.04 -12.90 -7.28
N ALA A 147 3.17 -12.89 -6.58
CA ALA A 147 3.63 -14.04 -5.80
C ALA A 147 2.72 -14.27 -4.58
N GLY A 148 2.42 -13.21 -3.83
CA GLY A 148 1.51 -13.24 -2.69
C GLY A 148 0.09 -13.60 -3.12
N GLY A 149 -0.45 -12.93 -4.15
CA GLY A 149 -1.77 -13.25 -4.69
C GLY A 149 -1.89 -14.69 -5.19
N ALA A 150 -0.87 -15.19 -5.91
CA ALA A 150 -0.84 -16.58 -6.37
C ALA A 150 -0.71 -17.59 -5.22
N ALA A 151 0.09 -17.30 -4.18
CA ALA A 151 0.20 -18.16 -3.01
C ALA A 151 -1.11 -18.21 -2.24
N LEU A 152 -1.72 -17.05 -1.98
CA LEU A 152 -2.98 -16.92 -1.24
C LEU A 152 -4.17 -17.50 -2.01
N GLY A 153 -4.19 -17.37 -3.34
CA GLY A 153 -5.22 -17.98 -4.19
C GLY A 153 -5.19 -19.52 -4.23
N ARG A 154 -4.07 -20.13 -3.84
CA ARG A 154 -3.96 -21.60 -3.70
C ARG A 154 -4.42 -22.10 -2.32
N VAL A 155 -4.73 -21.21 -1.39
CA VAL A 155 -5.21 -21.58 -0.05
C VAL A 155 -6.68 -22.00 -0.15
N GLN A 156 -6.91 -23.29 -0.39
CA GLN A 156 -8.25 -23.87 -0.53
C GLN A 156 -8.81 -24.48 0.76
N SER A 157 -8.01 -24.58 1.82
CA SER A 157 -8.46 -25.16 3.08
C SER A 157 -9.46 -24.23 3.80
N ARG A 158 -10.44 -24.82 4.50
CA ARG A 158 -11.41 -24.06 5.31
C ARG A 158 -10.71 -23.13 6.30
N TRP A 159 -9.67 -23.63 6.97
CA TRP A 159 -8.86 -22.88 7.92
C TRP A 159 -8.06 -21.75 7.28
N GLY A 160 -7.52 -21.97 6.09
CA GLY A 160 -6.81 -20.94 5.36
C GLY A 160 -7.73 -19.79 4.92
N GLY A 161 -8.96 -20.10 4.52
CA GLY A 161 -9.98 -19.09 4.29
C GLY A 161 -10.33 -18.27 5.54
N VAL A 162 -10.37 -18.89 6.71
CA VAL A 162 -10.56 -18.18 7.99
C VAL A 162 -9.35 -17.29 8.31
N ALA A 163 -8.13 -17.82 8.19
CA ALA A 163 -6.90 -17.08 8.44
C ALA A 163 -6.80 -15.81 7.58
N LEU A 164 -7.16 -15.89 6.30
CA LEU A 164 -7.18 -14.72 5.40
C LEU A 164 -8.18 -13.66 5.86
N ARG A 165 -9.38 -14.07 6.32
CA ARG A 165 -10.38 -13.13 6.82
C ARG A 165 -9.94 -12.44 8.12
N VAL A 166 -9.30 -13.20 9.01
CA VAL A 166 -8.71 -12.66 10.24
C VAL A 166 -7.60 -11.65 9.91
N GLY A 167 -6.70 -12.00 9.00
CA GLY A 167 -5.65 -11.08 8.53
C GLY A 167 -6.23 -9.79 7.93
N GLY A 168 -7.28 -9.89 7.10
CA GLY A 168 -7.99 -8.73 6.55
C GLY A 168 -8.62 -7.86 7.64
N ALA A 169 -9.24 -8.48 8.65
CA ALA A 169 -9.85 -7.76 9.76
C ALA A 169 -8.81 -7.05 10.63
N TRP A 170 -7.63 -7.65 10.83
CA TRP A 170 -6.52 -7.03 11.55
C TRP A 170 -5.98 -5.81 10.80
N LEU A 171 -5.75 -5.93 9.48
CA LEU A 171 -5.31 -4.79 8.66
C LEU A 171 -6.33 -3.65 8.72
N ALA A 172 -7.63 -3.96 8.64
CA ALA A 172 -8.69 -2.97 8.77
C ALA A 172 -8.71 -2.30 10.15
N ALA A 173 -8.58 -3.08 11.22
CA ALA A 173 -8.56 -2.55 12.58
C ALA A 173 -7.35 -1.63 12.83
N ILE A 174 -6.15 -2.04 12.40
CA ILE A 174 -4.93 -1.23 12.49
C ILE A 174 -5.12 0.10 11.75
N ALA A 175 -5.66 0.05 10.53
CA ALA A 175 -5.90 1.25 9.73
C ALA A 175 -6.91 2.20 10.40
N LEU A 176 -8.02 1.66 10.92
CA LEU A 176 -9.04 2.46 11.61
C LEU A 176 -8.55 3.06 12.93
N LEU A 177 -7.74 2.33 13.70
CA LEU A 177 -7.12 2.84 14.92
C LEU A 177 -6.15 3.99 14.61
N ASN A 178 -5.32 3.87 13.58
CA ASN A 178 -4.45 4.95 13.13
C ASN A 178 -5.26 6.14 12.63
N LEU A 179 -6.33 5.93 11.85
CA LEU A 179 -7.23 7.01 11.42
C LEU A 179 -7.87 7.74 12.61
N ALA A 180 -8.32 7.01 13.63
CA ALA A 180 -8.90 7.59 14.84
C ALA A 180 -7.86 8.41 15.62
N LEU A 181 -6.62 7.92 15.73
CA LEU A 181 -5.51 8.64 16.35
C LEU A 181 -5.21 9.94 15.60
N VAL A 182 -5.09 9.89 14.27
CA VAL A 182 -4.83 11.09 13.46
C VAL A 182 -6.00 12.08 13.56
N TRP A 183 -7.24 11.61 13.60
CA TRP A 183 -8.40 12.47 13.82
C TRP A 183 -8.33 13.19 15.17
N GLN A 184 -7.94 12.48 16.23
CA GLN A 184 -7.80 13.06 17.57
C GLN A 184 -6.69 14.11 17.62
N THR A 185 -5.53 13.85 17.02
CA THR A 185 -4.39 14.79 17.05
C THR A 185 -4.71 16.09 16.31
N LEU A 186 -5.46 16.01 15.22
CA LEU A 186 -5.89 17.19 14.46
C LEU A 186 -7.01 17.95 15.16
N GLY A 187 -7.99 17.25 15.74
CA GLY A 187 -9.06 17.89 16.50
C GLY A 187 -8.55 18.65 17.73
N GLY A 188 -7.49 18.15 18.37
CA GLY A 188 -6.82 18.83 19.48
C GLY A 188 -5.99 20.06 19.06
N ALA A 189 -5.58 20.17 17.79
CA ALA A 189 -4.83 21.33 17.29
C ALA A 189 -5.72 22.54 16.94
N VAL A 190 -7.05 22.37 16.95
CA VAL A 190 -8.04 23.40 16.58
C VAL A 190 -8.70 24.03 17.82
N GLN A 191 -8.43 23.53 19.02
CA GLN A 191 -8.88 24.10 20.30
C GLN A 191 -7.81 24.98 20.94
#